data_AF-A0A8H4W130-F1
#
_entry.id   AF-A0A8H4W130-F1
#
_cell.length_a   1.000
_cell.length_b   1.000
_cell.length_c   1.000
_cell.angle_alpha   90.00
_cell.angle_beta   90.00
_cell.angle_gamma   90.00
#
_symmetry.space_group_name_H-M   'P 1'
#
loop_
_entity.id
_entity.type
_entity.pdbx_description
1 polymer ?
#
loop_
_entity_poly.entity_id
_entity_poly.type
_entity_poly.pdbx_seq_one_letter_code
_entity_poly.pdbx_strand_id
1 'polypeptide(L)'
;MSVFHAFIDEINSPGGSIGHGYRAFTHAEYKEIIREGPCKITYCVDCQHSWYAIEEQANPLKTYIAKPSDYLAQKIIKNLVETAAADREYLLNHLASNGNLIVSKWKKSVKKREEILKRAVPDIHEKRWTIVHYSFEAESKTTKTAQNRSMVWRHRLLLPWLNLEILKENPAVLFALLHNRTAYPPQDWAAFDSKQLVQNWAIGFLAVQFSAKCVVMHGSRYGQVVDFEAGATHRGDTLGFPRAQLVLEAQAYLMNSLRKTVDLLLEGADLSTNKGSDKWESMTGVGFKHSNHIELWSPYTNQPFCPPPVFKIDNLVSIAQTRLDALGDHLFFLQTDPAYLRRFGRIVLGGAFGTLQESNGQGTLLASAIIGDVVDY
;
A
#
# COMPACT_ATOMS: atom_id res chain seq x y z
N MET A 1 -17.26 6.05 3.35
CA MET A 1 -17.97 4.89 3.98
C MET A 1 -19.27 4.48 3.26
N SER A 2 -19.92 5.36 2.49
CA SER A 2 -21.18 5.05 1.78
C SER A 2 -20.99 4.09 0.59
N VAL A 3 -19.92 4.28 -0.18
CA VAL A 3 -19.56 3.39 -1.31
C VAL A 3 -19.09 2.00 -0.84
N PHE A 4 -18.56 1.93 0.39
CA PHE A 4 -18.15 0.69 1.04
C PHE A 4 -19.35 -0.22 1.34
N HIS A 5 -20.48 0.34 1.76
CA HIS A 5 -21.73 -0.41 1.90
C HIS A 5 -22.27 -0.88 0.56
N ALA A 6 -22.22 -0.07 -0.49
CA ALA A 6 -22.71 -0.48 -1.82
C ALA A 6 -21.92 -1.66 -2.41
N PHE A 7 -20.60 -1.74 -2.23
CA PHE A 7 -19.79 -2.87 -2.72
C PHE A 7 -19.96 -4.13 -1.85
N ILE A 8 -20.08 -3.97 -0.53
CA ILE A 8 -20.42 -5.07 0.39
C ILE A 8 -21.83 -5.59 0.08
N ASP A 9 -22.78 -4.71 -0.22
CA ASP A 9 -24.16 -5.06 -0.57
C ASP A 9 -24.24 -5.63 -1.99
N GLU A 10 -23.39 -5.27 -2.94
CA GLU A 10 -23.33 -5.91 -4.27
C GLU A 10 -22.72 -7.31 -4.19
N ILE A 11 -21.77 -7.53 -3.26
CA ILE A 11 -21.25 -8.87 -2.93
C ILE A 11 -22.25 -9.71 -2.12
N ASN A 12 -23.10 -9.08 -1.31
CA ASN A 12 -24.02 -9.75 -0.38
C ASN A 12 -25.51 -9.66 -0.74
N SER A 13 -25.90 -9.04 -1.87
CA SER A 13 -27.30 -8.82 -2.24
C SER A 13 -27.98 -10.13 -2.66
N PRO A 14 -29.12 -10.51 -2.05
CA PRO A 14 -29.79 -11.79 -2.35
C PRO A 14 -30.52 -11.84 -3.71
N GLY A 15 -30.41 -10.83 -4.57
CA GLY A 15 -31.30 -10.62 -5.72
C GLY A 15 -30.65 -10.62 -7.11
N GLY A 16 -29.33 -10.66 -7.22
CA GLY A 16 -28.64 -10.75 -8.51
C GLY A 16 -28.40 -12.21 -8.88
N SER A 17 -29.07 -12.72 -9.90
CA SER A 17 -28.87 -14.07 -10.42
C SER A 17 -27.49 -14.22 -11.10
N ILE A 18 -26.43 -14.28 -10.31
CA ILE A 18 -25.14 -14.85 -10.68
C ILE A 18 -24.91 -15.93 -9.63
N GLY A 19 -25.07 -17.20 -10.03
CA GLY A 19 -24.86 -18.32 -9.13
C GLY A 19 -23.46 -18.26 -8.51
N HIS A 20 -23.38 -17.84 -7.24
CA HIS A 20 -22.18 -17.90 -6.44
C HIS A 20 -21.87 -19.36 -6.17
N GLY A 21 -21.18 -20.00 -7.11
CA GLY A 21 -20.59 -21.33 -6.96
C GLY A 21 -19.41 -21.31 -6.00
N TYR A 22 -19.64 -20.92 -4.75
CA TYR A 22 -18.75 -21.29 -3.66
C TYR A 22 -19.09 -22.74 -3.31
N ARG A 23 -18.11 -23.65 -3.45
CA ARG A 23 -18.26 -24.99 -2.91
C ARG A 23 -18.31 -24.85 -1.38
N ALA A 24 -19.45 -25.11 -0.79
CA ALA A 24 -19.55 -25.25 0.66
C ALA A 24 -18.58 -26.36 1.10
N PHE A 25 -17.70 -26.05 2.05
CA PHE A 25 -16.88 -27.08 2.68
C PHE A 25 -17.78 -28.10 3.36
N THR A 26 -17.45 -29.38 3.26
CA THR A 26 -18.09 -30.38 4.11
C THR A 26 -17.78 -30.07 5.58
N HIS A 27 -18.63 -30.53 6.50
CA HIS A 27 -18.41 -30.30 7.94
C HIS A 27 -17.05 -30.85 8.43
N ALA A 28 -16.54 -31.91 7.80
CA ALA A 28 -15.21 -32.46 8.08
C ALA A 28 -14.08 -31.55 7.57
N GLU A 29 -14.14 -31.08 6.31
CA GLU A 29 -13.18 -30.12 5.75
C GLU A 29 -13.18 -28.79 6.54
N TYR A 30 -14.36 -28.34 6.97
CA TYR A 30 -14.53 -27.11 7.76
C TYR A 30 -13.78 -27.20 9.11
N LYS A 31 -13.89 -28.34 9.83
CA LYS A 31 -13.17 -28.56 11.09
C LYS A 31 -11.65 -28.66 10.92
N GLU A 32 -11.17 -29.20 9.80
CA GLU A 32 -9.74 -29.35 9.54
C GLU A 32 -9.06 -28.04 9.13
N ILE A 33 -9.80 -27.07 8.59
CA ILE A 33 -9.25 -25.84 7.99
C ILE A 33 -9.34 -24.63 8.93
N ILE A 34 -10.38 -24.55 9.77
CA ILE A 34 -10.58 -23.40 10.66
C ILE A 34 -9.48 -23.28 11.69
N ARG A 35 -9.08 -22.05 11.97
CA ARG A 35 -8.11 -21.72 12.98
C ARG A 35 -8.65 -20.61 13.86
N GLU A 36 -8.78 -20.89 15.15
CA GLU A 36 -9.16 -19.89 16.14
C GLU A 36 -7.93 -19.07 16.53
N GLY A 37 -8.09 -17.75 16.63
CA GLY A 37 -7.08 -16.86 17.19
C GLY A 37 -6.79 -17.16 18.66
N PRO A 38 -5.67 -16.69 19.21
CA PRO A 38 -5.29 -16.98 20.60
C PRO A 38 -6.10 -16.20 21.65
N CYS A 39 -6.81 -15.14 21.26
CA CYS A 39 -7.59 -14.30 22.17
C CYS A 39 -8.85 -15.03 22.67
N LYS A 40 -9.11 -14.97 23.98
CA LYS A 40 -10.28 -15.59 24.63
C LYS A 40 -11.51 -14.70 24.73
N ILE A 41 -11.38 -13.42 24.35
CA ILE A 41 -12.51 -12.49 24.29
C ILE A 41 -13.26 -12.77 22.99
N THR A 42 -14.51 -13.22 23.12
CA THR A 42 -15.42 -13.40 21.99
C THR A 42 -15.64 -12.07 21.28
N TYR A 43 -15.50 -12.04 19.95
CA TYR A 43 -15.62 -10.83 19.13
C TYR A 43 -14.66 -9.68 19.53
N CYS A 44 -13.40 -10.01 19.86
CA CYS A 44 -12.38 -9.00 20.14
C CYS A 44 -12.06 -8.15 18.89
N VAL A 45 -12.50 -6.90 18.90
CA VAL A 45 -12.30 -5.93 17.81
C VAL A 45 -10.83 -5.62 17.55
N ASP A 46 -9.96 -5.69 18.56
CA ASP A 46 -8.53 -5.43 18.37
C ASP A 46 -7.84 -6.60 17.66
N CYS A 47 -8.24 -7.82 17.99
CA CYS A 47 -7.64 -9.04 17.44
C CYS A 47 -8.16 -9.40 16.04
N GLN A 48 -9.32 -8.89 15.62
CA GLN A 48 -9.86 -9.11 14.26
C GLN A 48 -8.95 -8.54 13.15
N HIS A 49 -8.09 -7.57 13.52
CA HIS A 49 -7.08 -7.00 12.64
C HIS A 49 -5.81 -7.87 12.53
N SER A 50 -5.69 -8.90 13.38
CA SER A 50 -4.53 -9.80 13.47
C SER A 50 -4.83 -11.21 12.93
N TRP A 51 -6.05 -11.71 13.17
CA TRP A 51 -6.55 -13.00 12.68
C TRP A 51 -7.97 -12.85 12.14
N TYR A 52 -8.31 -13.61 11.10
CA TYR A 52 -9.70 -13.78 10.67
C TYR A 52 -10.49 -14.50 11.75
N ALA A 53 -11.71 -14.02 12.02
CA ALA A 53 -12.65 -14.69 12.91
C ALA A 53 -13.05 -16.06 12.35
N ILE A 54 -13.60 -16.95 13.19
CA ILE A 54 -14.02 -18.29 12.77
C ILE A 54 -15.11 -18.20 11.70
N GLU A 55 -16.05 -17.29 11.89
CA GLU A 55 -17.20 -17.06 11.01
C GLU A 55 -16.73 -16.52 9.64
N GLU A 56 -15.70 -15.67 9.64
CA GLU A 56 -15.14 -15.10 8.42
C GLU A 56 -14.44 -16.15 7.55
N GLN A 57 -13.87 -17.20 8.14
CA GLN A 57 -13.14 -18.25 7.43
C GLN A 57 -14.04 -19.14 6.57
N ALA A 58 -15.36 -19.06 6.73
CA ALA A 58 -16.33 -19.67 5.81
C ALA A 58 -16.25 -19.05 4.40
N ASN A 59 -15.81 -17.79 4.28
CA ASN A 59 -15.47 -17.19 3.00
C ASN A 59 -14.13 -17.78 2.52
N PRO A 60 -14.07 -18.46 1.35
CA PRO A 60 -12.82 -19.03 0.82
C PRO A 60 -11.70 -18.00 0.59
N LEU A 61 -12.05 -16.70 0.55
CA LEU A 61 -11.07 -15.64 0.45
C LEU A 61 -10.35 -15.36 1.78
N LYS A 62 -10.99 -15.66 2.91
CA LYS A 62 -10.46 -15.46 4.26
C LYS A 62 -10.00 -16.76 4.92
N THR A 63 -9.78 -17.79 4.11
CA THR A 63 -9.22 -19.07 4.57
C THR A 63 -7.70 -19.01 4.60
N TYR A 64 -7.09 -19.53 5.67
CA TYR A 64 -5.63 -19.65 5.77
C TYR A 64 -5.10 -20.73 4.82
N ILE A 65 -4.02 -20.44 4.10
CA ILE A 65 -3.46 -21.37 3.11
C ILE A 65 -2.55 -22.45 3.73
N ALA A 66 -2.02 -22.20 4.93
CA ALA A 66 -1.15 -23.11 5.65
C ALA A 66 -1.07 -22.76 7.15
N LYS A 67 -0.49 -23.67 7.95
CA LYS A 67 -0.10 -23.44 9.34
C LYS A 67 1.38 -23.82 9.53
N PRO A 68 2.31 -22.88 9.37
CA PRO A 68 3.73 -23.14 9.63
C PRO A 68 3.95 -23.53 11.10
N SER A 69 5.03 -24.28 11.35
CA SER A 69 5.54 -24.46 12.72
C SER A 69 6.06 -23.13 13.27
N ASP A 70 6.16 -23.00 14.59
CA ASP A 70 6.70 -21.79 15.23
C ASP A 70 8.11 -21.45 14.74
N TYR A 71 8.95 -22.47 14.54
CA TYR A 71 10.28 -22.32 13.95
C TYR A 71 10.22 -21.73 12.53
N LEU A 72 9.31 -22.24 11.68
CA LEU A 72 9.17 -21.75 10.32
C LEU A 72 8.59 -20.33 10.31
N ALA A 73 7.62 -20.03 11.16
CA ALA A 73 7.09 -18.69 11.35
C ALA A 73 8.20 -17.69 11.74
N GLN A 74 9.04 -18.06 12.72
CA GLN A 74 10.19 -17.25 13.12
C GLN A 74 11.18 -17.04 11.97
N LYS A 75 11.47 -18.10 11.20
CA LYS A 75 12.36 -18.01 10.04
C LYS A 75 11.81 -17.09 8.94
N ILE A 76 10.51 -17.15 8.65
CA ILE A 76 9.85 -16.28 7.66
C ILE A 76 10.01 -14.81 8.07
N ILE A 77 9.61 -14.46 9.29
CA ILE A 77 9.65 -13.09 9.80
C ILE A 77 11.09 -12.58 9.84
N LYS A 78 12.02 -13.39 10.37
CA LYS A 78 13.44 -13.03 10.43
C LYS A 78 14.00 -12.72 9.03
N ASN A 79 13.73 -13.58 8.04
CA ASN A 79 14.21 -13.36 6.68
C ASN A 79 13.67 -12.06 6.06
N LEU A 80 12.38 -11.76 6.27
CA LEU A 80 11.77 -10.51 5.76
C LEU A 80 12.44 -9.27 6.37
N VAL A 81 12.67 -9.28 7.68
CA VAL A 81 13.30 -8.17 8.40
C VAL A 81 14.76 -8.00 7.97
N GLU A 82 15.53 -9.10 7.91
CA GLU A 82 16.94 -9.07 7.52
C GLU A 82 17.11 -8.62 6.06
N THR A 83 16.27 -9.10 5.15
CA THR A 83 16.30 -8.68 3.73
C THR A 83 15.99 -7.20 3.59
N ALA A 84 14.92 -6.71 4.26
CA ALA A 84 14.55 -5.30 4.21
C ALA A 84 15.65 -4.41 4.80
N ALA A 85 16.28 -4.82 5.90
CA ALA A 85 17.37 -4.08 6.54
C ALA A 85 18.61 -4.01 5.64
N ALA A 86 19.02 -5.14 5.05
CA ALA A 86 20.16 -5.20 4.14
C ALA A 86 19.95 -4.34 2.90
N ASP A 87 18.76 -4.41 2.27
CA ASP A 87 18.44 -3.58 1.12
C ASP A 87 18.37 -2.08 1.49
N ARG A 88 17.87 -1.75 2.68
CA ARG A 88 17.86 -0.35 3.19
C ARG A 88 19.28 0.17 3.40
N GLU A 89 20.17 -0.60 4.02
CA GLU A 89 21.57 -0.22 4.23
C GLU A 89 22.31 -0.04 2.89
N TYR A 90 22.09 -0.97 1.95
CA TYR A 90 22.60 -0.86 0.59
C TYR A 90 22.18 0.46 -0.07
N LEU A 91 20.88 0.78 -0.02
CA LEU A 91 20.34 2.01 -0.58
C LEU A 91 20.93 3.25 0.10
N LEU A 92 21.04 3.28 1.44
CA LEU A 92 21.65 4.39 2.17
C LEU A 92 23.09 4.68 1.68
N ASN A 93 23.90 3.63 1.57
CA ASN A 93 25.30 3.76 1.13
C ASN A 93 25.40 4.29 -0.31
N HIS A 94 24.53 3.81 -1.20
CA HIS A 94 24.50 4.28 -2.59
C HIS A 94 23.95 5.69 -2.74
N LEU A 95 22.96 6.10 -1.93
CA LEU A 95 22.45 7.47 -1.94
C LEU A 95 23.52 8.46 -1.44
N ALA A 96 24.29 8.10 -0.42
CA ALA A 96 25.39 8.92 0.09
C ALA A 96 26.55 9.04 -0.91
N SER A 97 26.92 7.95 -1.58
CA SER A 97 28.11 7.92 -2.45
C SER A 97 27.83 8.27 -3.91
N ASN A 98 26.58 8.11 -4.37
CA ASN A 98 26.19 8.24 -5.78
C ASN A 98 24.93 9.09 -6.01
N GLY A 99 24.46 9.83 -5.00
CA GLY A 99 23.23 10.63 -5.06
C GLY A 99 23.18 11.56 -6.27
N ASN A 100 24.29 12.24 -6.60
CA ASN A 100 24.38 13.11 -7.77
C ASN A 100 24.12 12.37 -9.09
N LEU A 101 24.65 11.16 -9.23
CA LEU A 101 24.50 10.33 -10.42
C LEU A 101 23.07 9.79 -10.53
N ILE A 102 22.49 9.31 -9.42
CA ILE A 102 21.11 8.83 -9.33
C ILE A 102 20.14 9.93 -9.78
N VAL A 103 20.30 11.15 -9.27
CA VAL A 103 19.48 12.31 -9.67
C VAL A 103 19.59 12.58 -11.17
N SER A 104 20.80 12.58 -11.71
CA SER A 104 21.05 12.80 -13.14
C SER A 104 20.40 11.73 -14.02
N LYS A 105 20.54 10.45 -13.64
CA LYS A 105 20.02 9.31 -14.40
C LYS A 105 18.49 9.20 -14.33
N TRP A 106 17.88 9.64 -13.24
CA TRP A 106 16.42 9.61 -13.08
C TRP A 106 15.69 10.79 -13.72
N LYS A 107 16.29 11.99 -13.78
CA LYS A 107 15.72 13.18 -14.44
C LYS A 107 15.63 13.08 -15.98
N LYS A 108 15.50 11.88 -16.53
CA LYS A 108 15.27 11.58 -17.94
C LYS A 108 13.79 11.70 -18.33
N SER A 109 13.50 11.50 -19.61
CA SER A 109 12.14 11.48 -20.14
C SER A 109 11.25 10.46 -19.44
N VAL A 110 9.94 10.71 -19.43
CA VAL A 110 8.91 9.81 -18.87
C VAL A 110 9.08 8.38 -19.42
N LYS A 111 9.30 8.23 -20.72
CA LYS A 111 9.52 6.93 -21.38
C LYS A 111 10.73 6.18 -20.79
N LYS A 112 11.84 6.86 -20.55
CA LYS A 112 13.03 6.22 -19.95
C LYS A 112 12.82 5.83 -18.49
N ARG A 113 12.08 6.64 -17.73
CA ARG A 113 11.68 6.30 -16.36
C ARG A 113 10.80 5.06 -16.34
N GLU A 114 9.82 4.99 -17.25
CA GLU A 114 8.98 3.81 -17.42
C GLU A 114 9.76 2.54 -17.77
N GLU A 115 10.70 2.62 -18.73
CA GLU A 115 11.56 1.49 -19.11
C GLU A 115 12.38 0.97 -17.91
N ILE A 116 12.92 1.86 -17.09
CA ILE A 116 13.66 1.49 -15.87
C ILE A 116 12.73 0.80 -14.86
N LEU A 117 11.56 1.39 -14.59
CA LEU A 117 10.61 0.84 -13.61
C LEU A 117 10.09 -0.54 -14.02
N LYS A 118 9.73 -0.74 -15.30
CA LYS A 118 9.29 -2.04 -15.83
C LYS A 118 10.39 -3.11 -15.77
N ARG A 119 11.67 -2.73 -15.91
CA ARG A 119 12.81 -3.64 -15.71
C ARG A 119 13.06 -3.95 -14.23
N ALA A 120 12.97 -2.95 -13.35
CA ALA A 120 13.22 -3.10 -11.92
C ALA A 120 12.11 -3.89 -11.21
N VAL A 121 10.86 -3.61 -11.59
CA VAL A 121 9.65 -4.12 -10.96
C VAL A 121 8.70 -4.60 -12.08
N PRO A 122 8.93 -5.79 -12.65
CA PRO A 122 8.12 -6.29 -13.77
C PRO A 122 6.61 -6.36 -13.47
N ASP A 123 6.26 -6.59 -12.21
CA ASP A 123 4.88 -6.74 -11.74
C ASP A 123 4.23 -5.40 -11.35
N ILE A 124 4.89 -4.25 -11.52
CA ILE A 124 4.35 -2.95 -11.11
C ILE A 124 3.00 -2.68 -11.79
N HIS A 125 2.02 -2.21 -11.03
CA HIS A 125 0.72 -1.86 -11.61
C HIS A 125 0.86 -0.59 -12.45
N GLU A 126 0.17 -0.55 -13.60
CA GLU A 126 0.34 0.56 -14.54
C GLU A 126 -0.34 1.85 -14.07
N LYS A 127 -1.47 1.74 -13.37
CA LYS A 127 -2.38 2.85 -13.05
C LYS A 127 -2.44 3.14 -11.56
N ARG A 128 -2.92 4.33 -11.20
CA ARG A 128 -3.39 4.64 -9.84
C ARG A 128 -4.61 3.78 -9.48
N TRP A 129 -4.98 3.75 -8.19
CA TRP A 129 -6.16 3.04 -7.68
C TRP A 129 -6.16 1.51 -7.91
N THR A 130 -5.00 0.89 -7.68
CA THR A 130 -4.76 -0.56 -7.85
C THR A 130 -5.86 -1.47 -7.27
N ILE A 131 -6.36 -1.18 -6.06
CA ILE A 131 -7.39 -2.00 -5.40
C ILE A 131 -8.72 -1.92 -6.17
N VAL A 132 -9.06 -0.72 -6.66
CA VAL A 132 -10.29 -0.50 -7.41
C VAL A 132 -10.21 -1.27 -8.73
N HIS A 133 -9.11 -1.13 -9.48
CA HIS A 133 -8.88 -1.90 -10.69
C HIS A 133 -8.97 -3.41 -10.45
N TYR A 134 -8.26 -3.91 -9.43
CA TYR A 134 -8.31 -5.33 -9.08
C TYR A 134 -9.75 -5.82 -8.84
N SER A 135 -10.54 -5.06 -8.09
CA SER A 135 -11.93 -5.43 -7.75
C SER A 135 -12.84 -5.57 -8.98
N PHE A 136 -12.54 -4.87 -10.07
CA PHE A 136 -13.31 -4.95 -11.30
C PHE A 136 -12.68 -5.85 -12.38
N GLU A 137 -11.42 -6.25 -12.24
CA GLU A 137 -10.75 -7.11 -13.22
C GLU A 137 -11.28 -8.56 -13.23
N ALA A 138 -11.18 -9.23 -14.39
CA ALA A 138 -11.64 -10.61 -14.53
C ALA A 138 -10.91 -11.57 -13.57
N GLU A 139 -9.64 -11.30 -13.28
CA GLU A 139 -8.80 -12.15 -12.43
C GLU A 139 -9.28 -12.18 -10.97
N SER A 140 -9.81 -11.07 -10.43
CA SER A 140 -10.39 -11.08 -9.08
C SER A 140 -11.67 -11.90 -9.04
N LYS A 141 -12.45 -11.91 -10.13
CA LYS A 141 -13.70 -12.67 -10.25
C LYS A 141 -13.46 -14.17 -10.43
N THR A 142 -12.36 -14.55 -11.08
CA THR A 142 -12.01 -15.97 -11.32
C THR A 142 -11.26 -16.59 -10.13
N THR A 143 -10.61 -15.79 -9.30
CA THR A 143 -9.87 -16.27 -8.13
C THR A 143 -10.80 -16.55 -6.95
N LYS A 144 -11.47 -17.70 -7.00
CA LYS A 144 -12.49 -18.09 -6.00
C LYS A 144 -11.92 -18.61 -4.67
N THR A 145 -10.61 -18.82 -4.55
CA THR A 145 -9.95 -19.37 -3.35
C THR A 145 -8.60 -18.69 -3.08
N ALA A 146 -8.13 -18.76 -1.83
CA ALA A 146 -6.84 -18.20 -1.44
C ALA A 146 -5.64 -18.82 -2.19
N GLN A 147 -5.70 -20.11 -2.53
CA GLN A 147 -4.61 -20.84 -3.22
C GLN A 147 -4.46 -20.46 -4.70
N ASN A 148 -5.53 -19.98 -5.34
CA ASN A 148 -5.52 -19.66 -6.77
C ASN A 148 -5.07 -18.22 -7.07
N ARG A 149 -4.57 -17.50 -6.06
CA ARG A 149 -4.19 -16.09 -6.19
C ARG A 149 -2.83 -15.91 -6.84
N SER A 150 -2.81 -15.03 -7.83
CA SER A 150 -1.59 -14.63 -8.53
C SER A 150 -0.59 -13.91 -7.63
N MET A 151 0.67 -14.31 -7.76
CA MET A 151 1.78 -13.64 -7.08
C MET A 151 1.99 -12.21 -7.58
N VAL A 152 1.68 -11.95 -8.86
CA VAL A 152 1.74 -10.60 -9.45
C VAL A 152 0.79 -9.67 -8.71
N TRP A 153 -0.46 -10.11 -8.48
CA TRP A 153 -1.42 -9.32 -7.70
C TRP A 153 -1.08 -9.21 -6.24
N ARG A 154 -0.44 -10.23 -5.66
CA ARG A 154 0.04 -10.13 -4.27
C ARG A 154 0.95 -8.92 -4.09
N HIS A 155 1.96 -8.75 -4.96
CA HIS A 155 2.86 -7.60 -4.89
C HIS A 155 2.14 -6.26 -5.06
N ARG A 156 1.22 -6.18 -6.03
CA ARG A 156 0.42 -4.96 -6.29
C ARG A 156 -0.50 -4.61 -5.11
N LEU A 157 -1.09 -5.60 -4.46
CA LEU A 157 -2.00 -5.41 -3.32
C LEU A 157 -1.25 -5.19 -2.01
N LEU A 158 0.01 -5.61 -1.90
CA LEU A 158 0.87 -5.24 -0.76
C LEU A 158 1.21 -3.76 -0.77
N LEU A 159 1.40 -3.17 -1.95
CA LEU A 159 1.78 -1.77 -2.15
C LEU A 159 0.86 -1.09 -3.17
N PRO A 160 -0.44 -0.92 -2.87
CA PRO A 160 -1.43 -0.43 -3.85
C PRO A 160 -1.15 1.00 -4.35
N TRP A 161 -0.40 1.78 -3.57
CA TRP A 161 0.06 3.13 -3.90
C TRP A 161 1.35 3.15 -4.75
N LEU A 162 2.06 2.02 -4.91
CA LEU A 162 3.26 1.91 -5.73
C LEU A 162 2.87 1.52 -7.16
N ASN A 163 2.72 2.52 -8.03
CA ASN A 163 2.34 2.31 -9.42
C ASN A 163 3.21 3.13 -10.39
N LEU A 164 3.17 2.69 -11.65
CA LEU A 164 3.96 3.24 -12.72
C LEU A 164 3.60 4.69 -13.04
N GLU A 165 2.29 4.99 -13.12
CA GLU A 165 1.75 6.33 -13.40
C GLU A 165 2.36 7.39 -12.47
N ILE A 166 2.27 7.19 -11.15
CA ILE A 166 2.79 8.13 -10.15
C ILE A 166 4.31 8.31 -10.26
N LEU A 167 5.06 7.21 -10.38
CA LEU A 167 6.52 7.25 -10.36
C LEU A 167 7.11 7.84 -11.66
N LYS A 168 6.52 7.53 -12.82
CA LYS A 168 7.06 7.96 -14.12
C LYS A 168 6.71 9.39 -14.48
N GLU A 169 5.65 9.95 -13.91
CA GLU A 169 5.20 11.31 -14.21
C GLU A 169 6.09 12.34 -13.49
N ASN A 170 6.16 12.25 -12.17
CA ASN A 170 6.88 13.22 -11.35
C ASN A 170 8.20 12.62 -10.82
N PRO A 171 9.38 13.13 -11.25
CA PRO A 171 10.65 12.56 -10.82
C PRO A 171 10.91 12.73 -9.33
N ALA A 172 10.30 13.75 -8.68
CA ALA A 172 10.43 14.00 -7.26
C ALA A 172 9.87 12.86 -6.40
N VAL A 173 8.87 12.12 -6.90
CA VAL A 173 8.23 11.04 -6.15
C VAL A 173 9.20 9.92 -5.83
N LEU A 174 9.97 9.43 -6.81
CA LEU A 174 10.94 8.36 -6.56
C LEU A 174 12.02 8.83 -5.56
N PHE A 175 12.47 10.08 -5.67
CA PHE A 175 13.47 10.62 -4.75
C PHE A 175 12.93 10.72 -3.32
N ALA A 176 11.69 11.21 -3.18
CA ALA A 176 11.01 11.28 -1.89
C ALA A 176 10.78 9.89 -1.30
N LEU A 177 10.40 8.91 -2.12
CA LEU A 177 10.23 7.52 -1.71
C LEU A 177 11.56 6.91 -1.21
N LEU A 178 12.61 7.01 -2.02
CA LEU A 178 13.96 6.53 -1.68
C LEU A 178 14.45 7.18 -0.38
N HIS A 179 14.36 8.50 -0.27
CA HIS A 179 14.81 9.22 0.91
C HIS A 179 14.02 8.81 2.16
N ASN A 180 12.70 8.92 2.15
CA ASN A 180 11.91 8.68 3.36
C ASN A 180 11.94 7.21 3.79
N ARG A 181 12.00 6.25 2.86
CA ARG A 181 12.07 4.84 3.23
C ARG A 181 13.46 4.39 3.70
N THR A 182 14.51 5.16 3.38
CA THR A 182 15.87 4.88 3.85
C THR A 182 16.26 5.70 5.07
N ALA A 183 15.80 6.95 5.20
CA ALA A 183 16.12 7.83 6.32
C ALA A 183 15.53 7.32 7.65
N TYR A 184 14.32 6.75 7.61
CA TYR A 184 13.64 6.23 8.79
C TYR A 184 13.76 4.70 8.85
N PRO A 185 13.84 4.12 10.05
CA PRO A 185 13.90 2.68 10.21
C PRO A 185 12.52 2.02 9.94
N PRO A 186 12.48 0.73 9.56
CA PRO A 186 11.22 0.07 9.15
C PRO A 186 10.11 0.07 10.21
N GLN A 187 10.45 0.06 11.50
CA GLN A 187 9.46 0.10 12.58
C GLN A 187 8.65 1.40 12.61
N ASP A 188 9.21 2.53 12.17
CA ASP A 188 8.49 3.81 12.15
C ASP A 188 7.39 3.81 11.08
N TRP A 189 7.49 2.90 10.11
CA TRP A 189 6.53 2.72 9.03
C TRP A 189 5.47 1.66 9.32
N ALA A 190 5.65 0.83 10.35
CA ALA A 190 4.84 -0.35 10.59
C ALA A 190 3.33 -0.05 10.70
N ALA A 191 2.97 1.03 11.43
CA ALA A 191 1.58 1.44 11.59
C ALA A 191 0.97 1.90 10.25
N PHE A 192 1.72 2.68 9.46
CA PHE A 192 1.29 3.12 8.13
C PHE A 192 1.12 1.93 7.18
N ASP A 193 2.14 1.07 7.08
CA ASP A 193 2.12 -0.08 6.18
C ASP A 193 1.00 -1.07 6.57
N SER A 194 0.75 -1.24 7.87
CA SER A 194 -0.43 -2.00 8.35
C SER A 194 -1.74 -1.34 7.93
N LYS A 195 -1.88 -0.01 8.05
CA LYS A 195 -3.09 0.71 7.61
C LYS A 195 -3.38 0.52 6.12
N GLN A 196 -2.35 0.54 5.27
CA GLN A 196 -2.51 0.35 3.82
C GLN A 196 -3.12 -0.99 3.44
N LEU A 197 -2.99 -2.01 4.30
CA LEU A 197 -3.47 -3.35 4.03
C LEU A 197 -4.88 -3.60 4.59
N VAL A 198 -5.53 -2.63 5.25
CA VAL A 198 -6.81 -2.84 5.97
C VAL A 198 -7.89 -3.35 5.04
N GLN A 199 -8.09 -2.71 3.89
CA GLN A 199 -9.11 -3.11 2.91
C GLN A 199 -8.82 -4.51 2.34
N ASN A 200 -7.57 -4.76 1.93
CA ASN A 200 -7.17 -6.06 1.36
C ASN A 200 -7.34 -7.20 2.36
N TRP A 201 -7.20 -6.93 3.66
CA TRP A 201 -7.48 -7.89 4.72
C TRP A 201 -8.96 -8.07 4.99
N ALA A 202 -9.71 -6.98 5.11
CA ALA A 202 -11.15 -7.01 5.34
C ALA A 202 -11.90 -7.78 4.25
N ILE A 203 -11.42 -7.75 3.00
CA ILE A 203 -11.99 -8.54 1.89
C ILE A 203 -11.33 -9.93 1.81
N GLY A 204 -10.10 -10.04 2.30
CA GLY A 204 -9.31 -11.26 2.26
C GLY A 204 -8.49 -11.44 1.00
N PHE A 205 -8.24 -10.42 0.18
CA PHE A 205 -7.52 -10.53 -1.11
C PHE A 205 -6.11 -11.12 -1.04
N LEU A 206 -5.45 -11.06 0.13
CA LEU A 206 -4.11 -11.59 0.32
C LEU A 206 -4.18 -12.95 1.01
N ALA A 207 -3.61 -13.98 0.37
CA ALA A 207 -3.46 -15.29 0.98
C ALA A 207 -2.49 -15.22 2.17
N VAL A 208 -2.86 -15.80 3.30
CA VAL A 208 -2.06 -15.72 4.54
C VAL A 208 -1.97 -17.07 5.24
N GLN A 209 -0.90 -17.25 6.00
CA GLN A 209 -0.67 -18.45 6.79
C GLN A 209 -1.08 -18.20 8.24
N PHE A 210 -1.62 -19.21 8.91
CA PHE A 210 -1.99 -19.13 10.30
C PHE A 210 -0.82 -19.44 11.23
N SER A 211 -0.56 -18.56 12.20
CA SER A 211 0.14 -18.90 13.43
C SER A 211 -0.52 -18.12 14.58
N ALA A 212 -0.55 -18.72 15.77
CA ALA A 212 -1.04 -18.08 16.99
C ALA A 212 -0.02 -17.11 17.60
N LYS A 213 1.22 -17.07 17.06
CA LYS A 213 2.25 -16.15 17.50
C LYS A 213 1.95 -14.71 17.07
N CYS A 214 2.59 -13.78 17.75
CA CYS A 214 2.61 -12.37 17.39
C CYS A 214 4.02 -11.94 16.98
N VAL A 215 4.12 -10.75 16.41
CA VAL A 215 5.37 -10.10 16.04
C VAL A 215 5.41 -8.72 16.67
N VAL A 216 6.53 -8.36 17.27
CA VAL A 216 6.73 -7.01 17.82
C VAL A 216 6.85 -6.00 16.67
N MET A 217 6.05 -4.95 16.68
CA MET A 217 5.94 -3.98 15.57
C MET A 217 6.60 -2.63 15.85
N HIS A 218 7.38 -2.52 16.93
CA HIS A 218 8.08 -1.28 17.29
C HIS A 218 9.43 -1.52 17.98
N GLY A 219 10.24 -0.46 18.06
CA GLY A 219 11.47 -0.43 18.86
C GLY A 219 12.57 -1.39 18.39
N SER A 220 13.54 -1.64 19.26
CA SER A 220 14.71 -2.51 18.97
C SER A 220 14.35 -3.99 18.78
N ARG A 221 13.16 -4.40 19.21
CA ARG A 221 12.64 -5.77 19.09
C ARG A 221 11.80 -5.96 17.82
N TYR A 222 11.76 -4.98 16.93
CA TYR A 222 10.99 -5.04 15.68
C TYR A 222 11.24 -6.34 14.92
N GLY A 223 10.18 -7.06 14.57
CA GLY A 223 10.27 -8.34 13.88
C GLY A 223 10.56 -9.55 14.79
N GLN A 224 10.63 -9.38 16.11
CA GLN A 224 10.74 -10.51 17.02
C GLN A 224 9.40 -11.25 17.12
N VAL A 225 9.41 -12.56 16.86
CA VAL A 225 8.24 -13.43 17.08
C VAL A 225 8.11 -13.76 18.57
N VAL A 226 6.92 -13.55 19.12
CA VAL A 226 6.59 -13.72 20.54
C VAL A 226 5.26 -14.44 20.72
N ASP A 227 5.02 -14.94 21.93
CA ASP A 227 3.71 -15.46 22.30
C ASP A 227 2.65 -14.36 22.35
N PHE A 228 1.39 -14.74 22.14
CA PHE A 228 0.27 -13.82 22.24
C PHE A 228 0.11 -13.34 23.68
N GLU A 229 0.05 -12.02 23.83
CA GLU A 229 -0.31 -11.33 25.07
C GLU A 229 -1.38 -10.31 24.71
N ALA A 230 -2.54 -10.40 25.37
CA ALA A 230 -3.72 -9.62 25.02
C ALA A 230 -3.48 -8.12 25.16
N GLY A 231 -2.87 -7.68 26.26
CA GLY A 231 -2.57 -6.28 26.52
C GLY A 231 -1.65 -5.67 25.44
N ALA A 232 -0.55 -6.35 25.11
CA ALA A 232 0.39 -5.93 24.08
C ALA A 232 -0.27 -5.88 22.70
N THR A 233 -1.08 -6.88 22.36
CA THR A 233 -1.76 -6.91 21.06
C THR A 233 -2.83 -5.83 20.95
N HIS A 234 -3.64 -5.63 21.99
CA HIS A 234 -4.71 -4.62 21.99
C HIS A 234 -4.16 -3.18 21.99
N ARG A 235 -2.97 -2.95 22.58
CA ARG A 235 -2.27 -1.67 22.47
C ARG A 235 -1.57 -1.45 21.12
N GLY A 236 -1.41 -2.51 20.32
CA GLY A 236 -0.67 -2.47 19.06
C GLY A 236 0.85 -2.63 19.19
N ASP A 237 1.36 -3.00 20.36
CA ASP A 237 2.78 -3.32 20.57
C ASP A 237 3.20 -4.56 19.76
N THR A 238 2.27 -5.51 19.65
CA THR A 238 2.42 -6.74 18.88
C THR A 238 1.27 -6.92 17.89
N LEU A 239 1.56 -7.55 16.76
CA LEU A 239 0.58 -7.83 15.72
C LEU A 239 0.57 -9.34 15.43
N GLY A 240 -0.61 -9.94 15.27
CA GLY A 240 -0.70 -11.37 14.98
C GLY A 240 0.07 -11.72 13.71
N PHE A 241 0.73 -12.89 13.73
CA PHE A 241 1.63 -13.34 12.67
C PHE A 241 1.05 -13.19 11.25
N PRO A 242 -0.20 -13.60 10.94
CA PRO A 242 -0.70 -13.56 9.57
C PRO A 242 -0.72 -12.13 9.01
N ARG A 243 -1.06 -11.16 9.86
CA ARG A 243 -1.09 -9.74 9.52
C ARG A 243 0.31 -9.13 9.49
N ALA A 244 1.12 -9.43 10.49
CA ALA A 244 2.50 -8.93 10.58
C ALA A 244 3.36 -9.39 9.40
N GLN A 245 3.17 -10.64 8.94
CA GLN A 245 3.83 -11.15 7.74
C GLN A 245 3.59 -10.25 6.53
N LEU A 246 2.35 -9.79 6.30
CA LEU A 246 2.04 -8.93 5.16
C LEU A 246 2.73 -7.56 5.26
N VAL A 247 2.79 -6.97 6.45
CA VAL A 247 3.49 -5.69 6.68
C VAL A 247 4.98 -5.83 6.33
N LEU A 248 5.63 -6.86 6.87
CA LEU A 248 7.06 -7.09 6.67
C LEU A 248 7.37 -7.51 5.23
N GLU A 249 6.48 -8.27 4.59
CA GLU A 249 6.58 -8.62 3.18
C GLU A 249 6.47 -7.40 2.28
N ALA A 250 5.53 -6.49 2.55
CA ALA A 250 5.40 -5.22 1.83
C ALA A 250 6.68 -4.38 1.96
N GLN A 251 7.25 -4.29 3.17
CA GLN A 251 8.50 -3.55 3.42
C GLN A 251 9.69 -4.16 2.69
N ALA A 252 9.88 -5.49 2.79
CA ALA A 252 10.95 -6.20 2.11
C ALA A 252 10.83 -6.07 0.57
N TYR A 253 9.62 -6.26 0.03
CA TYR A 253 9.36 -6.11 -1.39
C TYR A 253 9.62 -4.68 -1.89
N LEU A 254 9.21 -3.66 -1.11
CA LEU A 254 9.49 -2.26 -1.43
C LEU A 254 11.00 -1.98 -1.47
N MET A 255 11.74 -2.40 -0.44
CA MET A 255 13.20 -2.16 -0.37
C MET A 255 13.91 -2.84 -1.54
N ASN A 256 13.53 -4.07 -1.86
CA ASN A 256 14.09 -4.81 -2.98
C ASN A 256 13.79 -4.13 -4.33
N SER A 257 12.57 -3.64 -4.51
CA SER A 257 12.15 -2.92 -5.70
C SER A 257 12.93 -1.61 -5.89
N LEU A 258 13.15 -0.87 -4.81
CA LEU A 258 13.96 0.35 -4.82
C LEU A 258 15.44 0.04 -5.10
N ARG A 259 15.99 -1.01 -4.50
CA ARG A 259 17.35 -1.49 -4.79
C ARG A 259 17.54 -1.77 -6.27
N LYS A 260 16.68 -2.61 -6.86
CA LYS A 260 16.73 -2.93 -8.30
C LYS A 260 16.62 -1.69 -9.18
N THR A 261 15.81 -0.72 -8.76
CA THR A 261 15.68 0.56 -9.48
C THR A 261 17.00 1.35 -9.44
N VAL A 262 17.64 1.43 -8.27
CA VAL A 262 18.96 2.08 -8.11
C VAL A 262 20.06 1.35 -8.88
N ASP A 263 20.10 0.01 -8.84
CA ASP A 263 21.04 -0.80 -9.61
C ASP A 263 20.97 -0.47 -11.10
N LEU A 264 19.75 -0.38 -11.66
CA LEU A 264 19.54 -0.01 -13.06
C LEU A 264 19.91 1.44 -13.37
N LEU A 265 19.76 2.36 -12.42
CA LEU A 265 20.20 3.75 -12.61
C LEU A 265 21.72 3.86 -12.64
N LEU A 266 22.40 3.00 -11.88
CA LEU A 266 23.85 2.92 -11.76
C LEU A 266 24.48 1.95 -12.79
N GLU A 267 23.68 1.26 -13.60
CA GLU A 267 24.14 0.35 -14.65
C GLU A 267 25.16 1.04 -15.57
N GLY A 268 26.34 0.42 -15.70
CA GLY A 268 27.46 0.92 -16.50
C GLY A 268 28.22 2.10 -15.91
N ALA A 269 27.96 2.48 -14.66
CA ALA A 269 28.75 3.48 -13.96
C ALA A 269 29.98 2.87 -13.27
N ASP A 270 31.08 3.61 -13.24
CA ASP A 270 32.20 3.29 -12.37
C ASP A 270 31.86 3.68 -10.91
N LEU A 271 31.61 2.65 -10.09
CA LEU A 271 31.26 2.80 -8.67
C LEU A 271 32.49 2.92 -7.76
N SER A 272 33.71 2.77 -8.28
CA SER A 272 34.94 2.96 -7.50
C SER A 272 35.21 4.44 -7.19
N THR A 273 34.58 5.35 -7.95
CA THR A 273 34.71 6.80 -7.77
C THR A 273 33.46 7.38 -7.12
N ASN A 274 33.59 7.92 -5.91
CA ASN A 274 32.51 8.63 -5.22
C ASN A 274 32.04 9.83 -6.07
N LYS A 275 30.75 9.87 -6.42
CA LYS A 275 30.15 10.92 -7.24
C LYS A 275 29.49 12.03 -6.41
N GLY A 276 29.51 11.91 -5.09
CA GLY A 276 28.95 12.84 -4.12
C GLY A 276 27.41 12.82 -4.06
N SER A 277 26.88 13.54 -3.07
CA SER A 277 25.45 13.62 -2.74
C SER A 277 24.90 15.04 -2.71
N ASP A 278 25.67 16.08 -3.01
CA ASP A 278 25.24 17.49 -2.84
C ASP A 278 23.90 17.82 -3.52
N LYS A 279 23.65 17.32 -4.74
CA LYS A 279 22.35 17.50 -5.43
C LYS A 279 21.23 16.76 -4.72
N TRP A 280 21.52 15.59 -4.17
CA TRP A 280 20.57 14.81 -3.38
C TRP A 280 20.21 15.56 -2.08
N GLU A 281 21.22 16.05 -1.36
CA GLU A 281 21.08 16.81 -0.12
C GLU A 281 20.35 18.14 -0.32
N SER A 282 20.61 18.84 -1.43
CA SER A 282 19.86 20.03 -1.79
C SER A 282 18.36 19.73 -1.97
N MET A 283 18.02 18.58 -2.57
CA MET A 283 16.62 18.19 -2.80
C MET A 283 15.90 17.74 -1.52
N THR A 284 16.60 17.06 -0.61
CA THR A 284 16.05 16.69 0.70
C THR A 284 15.77 17.93 1.54
N GLY A 285 16.66 18.93 1.53
CA GLY A 285 16.52 20.18 2.28
C GLY A 285 15.27 20.99 1.91
N VAL A 286 14.83 20.94 0.65
CA VAL A 286 13.60 21.61 0.18
C VAL A 286 12.35 20.70 0.19
N GLY A 287 12.48 19.46 0.69
CA GLY A 287 11.37 18.52 0.86
C GLY A 287 10.76 18.02 -0.45
N PHE A 288 11.53 17.94 -1.53
CA PHE A 288 11.08 17.42 -2.84
C PHE A 288 9.87 18.16 -3.48
N LYS A 289 9.55 19.39 -3.04
CA LYS A 289 8.33 20.16 -3.38
C LYS A 289 8.15 20.64 -4.83
N HIS A 290 8.86 20.07 -5.80
CA HIS A 290 8.89 20.60 -7.16
C HIS A 290 7.95 19.83 -8.09
N SER A 291 6.67 20.17 -8.11
CA SER A 291 5.89 19.97 -9.32
C SER A 291 4.76 20.99 -9.47
N ASN A 292 4.56 21.45 -10.71
CA ASN A 292 3.49 22.37 -11.12
C ASN A 292 2.09 21.72 -11.09
N HIS A 293 1.91 20.64 -10.33
CA HIS A 293 0.64 19.96 -10.19
C HIS A 293 -0.07 20.51 -8.95
N ILE A 294 -1.33 20.92 -9.13
CA ILE A 294 -2.23 21.45 -8.09
C ILE A 294 -2.58 20.37 -7.03
N GLU A 295 -2.12 19.13 -7.21
CA GLU A 295 -2.21 18.10 -6.18
C GLU A 295 -1.40 18.56 -4.96
N LEU A 296 -2.11 19.07 -3.96
CA LEU A 296 -1.59 19.49 -2.67
C LEU A 296 -0.69 18.39 -2.11
N TRP A 297 0.63 18.55 -2.28
CA TRP A 297 1.64 17.66 -1.75
C TRP A 297 1.64 17.77 -0.22
N SER A 298 0.70 17.07 0.40
CA SER A 298 0.53 17.01 1.85
C SER A 298 1.04 15.68 2.37
N PRO A 299 1.70 15.68 3.55
CA PRO A 299 1.95 14.46 4.31
C PRO A 299 0.69 13.66 4.65
N TYR A 300 -0.51 14.20 4.44
CA TYR A 300 -1.77 13.49 4.63
C TYR A 300 -2.20 12.70 3.38
N THR A 301 -2.09 13.28 2.18
CA THR A 301 -2.52 12.64 0.91
C THR A 301 -1.41 11.85 0.23
N ASN A 302 -0.15 12.22 0.45
CA ASN A 302 1.03 11.58 -0.15
C ASN A 302 1.90 10.88 0.91
N GLN A 303 1.26 10.28 1.92
CA GLN A 303 1.91 9.57 3.04
C GLN A 303 3.04 8.62 2.62
N PRO A 304 2.90 7.78 1.57
CA PRO A 304 3.99 6.87 1.19
C PRO A 304 5.29 7.57 0.77
N PHE A 305 5.20 8.84 0.38
CA PHE A 305 6.30 9.65 -0.17
C PHE A 305 6.75 10.76 0.78
N CYS A 306 6.25 10.78 2.02
CA CYS A 306 6.61 11.73 3.06
C CYS A 306 7.32 11.02 4.22
N PRO A 307 7.85 11.73 5.24
CA PRO A 307 8.28 11.07 6.47
C PRO A 307 7.17 10.18 7.09
N PRO A 308 7.52 9.14 7.87
CA PRO A 308 6.53 8.27 8.49
C PRO A 308 5.52 9.09 9.31
N PRO A 309 4.22 8.76 9.24
CA PRO A 309 3.20 9.49 9.99
C PRO A 309 3.47 9.41 11.49
N VAL A 310 3.63 10.57 12.13
CA VAL A 310 3.75 10.70 13.58
C VAL A 310 2.50 11.38 14.11
N PHE A 311 1.91 10.82 15.17
CA PHE A 311 0.80 11.46 15.86
C PHE A 311 1.30 12.71 16.60
N LYS A 312 1.04 13.89 16.02
CA LYS A 312 1.27 15.20 16.62
C LYS A 312 0.00 16.01 16.45
N ILE A 313 -0.79 16.11 17.52
CA ILE A 313 -2.14 16.68 17.46
C ILE A 313 -2.15 18.10 16.87
N ASP A 314 -1.23 18.97 17.27
CA ASP A 314 -1.16 20.34 16.77
C ASP A 314 -0.88 20.41 15.27
N ASN A 315 -0.01 19.52 14.78
CA ASN A 315 0.29 19.43 13.35
C ASN A 315 -0.92 18.91 12.56
N LEU A 316 -1.63 17.91 13.10
CA LEU A 316 -2.85 17.38 12.47
C LEU A 316 -3.97 18.43 12.42
N VAL A 317 -4.14 19.21 13.50
CA VAL A 317 -5.08 20.33 13.55
C VAL A 317 -4.70 21.40 12.52
N SER A 318 -3.42 21.76 12.42
CA SER A 318 -2.93 22.73 11.43
C SER A 318 -3.15 22.27 9.98
N ILE A 319 -2.87 20.99 9.68
CA ILE A 319 -3.14 20.40 8.37
C ILE A 319 -4.66 20.42 8.07
N ALA A 320 -5.48 20.04 9.04
CA ALA A 320 -6.94 20.03 8.88
C ALA A 320 -7.48 21.44 8.60
N GLN A 321 -7.02 22.45 9.35
CA GLN A 321 -7.43 23.84 9.14
C GLN A 321 -6.99 24.35 7.76
N THR A 322 -5.74 24.12 7.38
CA THR A 322 -5.21 24.53 6.08
C THR A 322 -6.00 23.90 4.92
N ARG A 323 -6.40 22.62 5.06
CA ARG A 323 -7.23 21.94 4.06
C ARG A 323 -8.66 22.47 4.05
N LEU A 324 -9.25 22.73 5.21
CA LEU A 324 -10.58 23.30 5.32
C LEU A 324 -10.65 24.66 4.62
N ASP A 325 -9.67 25.52 4.88
CA ASP A 325 -9.58 26.85 4.26
C ASP A 325 -9.39 26.71 2.74
N ALA A 326 -8.47 25.86 2.29
CA ALA A 326 -8.23 25.63 0.85
C ALA A 326 -9.45 25.03 0.12
N LEU A 327 -10.20 24.13 0.77
CA LEU A 327 -11.44 23.58 0.22
C LEU A 327 -12.57 24.60 0.22
N GLY A 328 -12.63 25.46 1.25
CA GLY A 328 -13.54 26.61 1.31
C GLY A 328 -13.31 27.56 0.14
N ASP A 329 -12.05 27.95 -0.09
CA ASP A 329 -11.64 28.77 -1.23
C ASP A 329 -11.97 28.08 -2.56
N HIS A 330 -11.68 26.79 -2.68
CA HIS A 330 -11.98 26.02 -3.89
C HIS A 330 -13.48 26.03 -4.21
N LEU A 331 -14.33 25.74 -3.22
CA LEU A 331 -15.79 25.75 -3.38
C LEU A 331 -16.30 27.15 -3.71
N PHE A 332 -15.78 28.18 -3.03
CA PHE A 332 -16.11 29.56 -3.30
C PHE A 332 -15.81 29.90 -4.77
N PHE A 333 -14.58 29.66 -5.24
CA PHE A 333 -14.20 29.95 -6.63
C PHE A 333 -14.98 29.12 -7.66
N LEU A 334 -15.33 27.86 -7.35
CA LEU A 334 -16.20 27.06 -8.23
C LEU A 334 -17.58 27.70 -8.41
N GLN A 335 -18.10 28.37 -7.39
CA GLN A 335 -19.42 29.00 -7.41
C GLN A 335 -19.39 30.44 -7.95
N THR A 336 -18.32 31.18 -7.69
CA THR A 336 -18.26 32.63 -7.94
C THR A 336 -17.39 33.02 -9.15
N ASP A 337 -16.48 32.16 -9.61
CA ASP A 337 -15.60 32.43 -10.76
C ASP A 337 -15.88 31.46 -11.93
N PRO A 338 -16.61 31.90 -12.98
CA PRO A 338 -16.87 31.09 -14.16
C PRO A 338 -15.60 30.63 -14.92
N ALA A 339 -14.50 31.39 -14.86
CA ALA A 339 -13.24 30.99 -15.48
C ALA A 339 -12.58 29.85 -14.69
N TYR A 340 -12.59 29.94 -13.36
CA TYR A 340 -12.14 28.87 -12.48
C TYR A 340 -12.96 27.60 -12.67
N LEU A 341 -14.29 27.70 -12.66
CA LEU A 341 -15.20 26.57 -12.89
C LEU A 341 -14.92 25.89 -14.24
N ARG A 342 -14.80 26.66 -15.33
CA ARG A 342 -14.50 26.10 -16.66
C ARG A 342 -13.14 25.40 -16.70
N ARG A 343 -12.13 25.96 -16.03
CA ARG A 343 -10.80 25.35 -15.94
C ARG A 343 -10.85 24.03 -15.17
N PHE A 344 -11.51 24.03 -14.01
CA PHE A 344 -11.64 22.83 -13.19
C PHE A 344 -12.50 21.76 -13.86
N GLY A 345 -13.63 22.13 -14.45
CA GLY A 345 -14.49 21.21 -15.21
C GLY A 345 -13.75 20.53 -16.36
N ARG A 346 -12.87 21.24 -17.08
CA ARG A 346 -11.99 20.63 -18.09
C ARG A 346 -10.99 19.64 -17.51
N ILE A 347 -10.48 19.89 -16.31
CA ILE A 347 -9.55 18.96 -15.63
C ILE A 347 -10.29 17.68 -15.22
N VAL A 348 -11.48 17.80 -14.65
CA VAL A 348 -12.30 16.66 -14.21
C VAL A 348 -12.79 15.84 -15.41
N LEU A 349 -13.34 16.50 -16.44
CA LEU A 349 -13.88 15.82 -17.63
C LEU A 349 -12.79 15.36 -18.60
N GLY A 350 -11.64 16.04 -18.64
CA GLY A 350 -10.51 15.66 -19.49
C GLY A 350 -9.55 14.65 -18.85
N GLY A 351 -9.76 14.30 -17.58
CA GLY A 351 -8.91 13.37 -16.83
C GLY A 351 -9.31 11.90 -17.00
N ALA A 352 -8.66 11.02 -16.23
CA ALA A 352 -8.97 9.59 -16.16
C ALA A 352 -10.45 9.32 -15.83
N PHE A 353 -11.10 10.21 -15.09
CA PHE A 353 -12.50 10.10 -14.72
C PHE A 353 -13.45 10.22 -15.93
N GLY A 354 -13.33 11.29 -16.72
CA GLY A 354 -14.19 11.48 -17.90
C GLY A 354 -13.98 10.40 -18.97
N THR A 355 -12.73 9.97 -19.18
CA THR A 355 -12.41 8.87 -20.10
C THR A 355 -12.96 7.51 -19.65
N LEU A 356 -13.02 7.25 -18.34
CA LEU A 356 -13.62 6.02 -17.81
C LEU A 356 -15.15 6.02 -17.90
N GLN A 357 -15.80 7.17 -17.66
CA GLN A 357 -17.25 7.31 -17.74
C GLN A 357 -17.80 7.06 -19.16
N GLU A 358 -16.99 7.34 -20.18
CA GLU A 358 -17.35 7.13 -21.59
C GLU A 358 -17.16 5.66 -22.06
N SER A 359 -16.53 4.79 -21.26
CA SER A 359 -15.99 3.52 -21.76
C SER A 359 -16.94 2.30 -21.72
N ASN A 360 -17.92 2.26 -20.79
CA ASN A 360 -19.08 1.33 -20.68
C ASN A 360 -19.63 1.35 -19.23
N GLY A 361 -20.65 0.52 -18.93
CA GLY A 361 -21.22 0.44 -17.57
C GLY A 361 -20.24 0.04 -16.46
N GLN A 362 -19.24 -0.80 -16.77
CA GLN A 362 -18.17 -1.15 -15.83
C GLN A 362 -17.19 0.02 -15.61
N GLY A 363 -16.92 0.80 -16.66
CA GLY A 363 -16.19 2.07 -16.59
C GLY A 363 -16.89 3.10 -15.70
N THR A 364 -18.21 3.22 -15.77
CA THR A 364 -19.00 4.10 -14.90
C THR A 364 -18.94 3.69 -13.42
N LEU A 365 -19.02 2.39 -13.13
CA LEU A 365 -18.86 1.88 -11.76
C LEU A 365 -17.45 2.13 -11.22
N LEU A 366 -16.43 1.90 -12.05
CA LEU A 366 -15.04 2.17 -11.71
C LEU A 366 -14.81 3.66 -11.44
N ALA A 367 -15.33 4.53 -12.31
CA ALA A 367 -15.25 5.98 -12.16
C ALA A 367 -15.95 6.46 -10.87
N SER A 368 -17.11 5.89 -10.56
CA SER A 368 -17.85 6.18 -9.32
C SER A 368 -17.08 5.74 -8.07
N ALA A 369 -16.42 4.57 -8.11
CA ALA A 369 -15.59 4.08 -7.02
C ALA A 369 -14.33 4.94 -6.82
N ILE A 370 -13.71 5.42 -7.90
CA ILE A 370 -12.58 6.35 -7.84
C ILE A 370 -13.03 7.71 -7.27
N ILE A 371 -14.20 8.22 -7.66
CA ILE A 371 -14.77 9.43 -7.02
C ILE A 371 -14.99 9.20 -5.53
N GLY A 372 -15.58 8.07 -5.15
CA GLY A 372 -15.79 7.72 -3.75
C GLY A 372 -14.49 7.77 -2.95
N ASP A 373 -13.41 7.21 -3.50
CA ASP A 373 -12.08 7.27 -2.88
C ASP A 373 -11.56 8.71 -2.81
N VAL A 374 -11.63 9.50 -3.88
CA VAL A 374 -11.14 10.90 -3.91
C VAL A 374 -11.93 11.84 -3.00
N VAL A 375 -13.25 11.63 -2.86
CA VAL A 375 -14.15 12.53 -2.10
C VAL A 375 -14.24 12.14 -0.62
N ASP A 376 -14.04 10.87 -0.26
CA ASP A 376 -14.07 10.40 1.14
C ASP A 376 -12.73 10.66 1.90
N TYR A 377 -11.77 11.45 1.35
CA TYR A 377 -10.43 11.70 1.93
C TYR A 377 -10.18 13.05 2.60
#